data_AF-A0A949GPF0-F1
#
_entry.id   AF-A0A949GPF0-F1
#
_cell.length_a   1.000
_cell.length_b   1.000
_cell.length_c   1.000
_cell.angle_alpha   90.00
_cell.angle_beta   90.00
_cell.angle_gamma   90.00
#
_symmetry.space_group_name_H-M   'P 1'
#
loop_
_entity.id
_entity.type
_entity.pdbx_description
1 polymer ?
#
loop_
_entity_poly.entity_id
_entity_poly.type
_entity_poly.pdbx_seq_one_letter_code
_entity_poly.pdbx_strand_id
1 'polypeptide(L)' 'MPGLYFEEFSVGQKFEHTIRRTVTEADNVLFTAMTHNPAPLHLDEEYMKGTEFGAR' A
#
# COMPACT_ATOMS: atom_id res chain seq x y z
N MET A 1 20.93 -6.05 -1.92
CA MET A 1 21.17 -7.51 -1.87
C MET A 1 20.83 -8.06 -3.24
N PRO A 2 21.70 -8.85 -3.87
CA PRO A 2 21.27 -9.68 -4.99
C PRO A 2 20.11 -10.57 -4.52
N GLY A 3 19.17 -10.85 -5.41
CA GLY A 3 18.11 -11.84 -5.13
C GLY A 3 18.70 -13.23 -4.94
N LEU A 4 17.89 -14.13 -4.40
CA LEU A 4 18.21 -15.55 -4.29
C LEU A 4 17.83 -16.28 -5.58
N TYR A 5 18.60 -17.30 -5.95
CA TYR A 5 18.21 -18.33 -6.89
C TYR A 5 17.18 -19.28 -6.26
N PHE A 6 16.48 -20.04 -7.09
CA PHE A 6 15.41 -20.94 -6.66
C PHE A 6 15.90 -21.94 -5.60
N GLU A 7 17.11 -22.46 -5.76
CA GLU A 7 17.73 -23.48 -4.92
C GLU A 7 18.13 -22.95 -3.53
N GLU A 8 18.19 -21.63 -3.36
CA GLU A 8 18.60 -20.99 -2.10
C GLU A 8 17.40 -20.70 -1.16
N PHE A 9 16.17 -20.96 -1.63
CA PHE A 9 14.97 -20.83 -0.80
C PHE A 9 14.74 -22.06 0.08
N SER A 10 14.19 -21.84 1.27
CA SER A 10 13.76 -22.91 2.18
C SER A 10 12.29 -22.75 2.56
N VAL A 11 11.58 -23.89 2.73
CA VAL A 11 10.19 -23.88 3.17
C VAL A 11 10.10 -23.24 4.57
N GLY A 12 9.24 -22.24 4.70
CA GLY A 12 9.07 -21.48 5.95
C GLY A 12 10.04 -20.31 6.14
N GLN A 13 10.90 -20.02 5.17
CA GLN A 13 11.77 -18.85 5.19
C GLN A 13 10.96 -17.55 5.30
N LYS A 14 11.39 -16.66 6.20
CA LYS A 14 10.81 -15.34 6.41
C LYS A 14 11.85 -14.27 6.08
N PHE A 15 11.44 -13.24 5.36
CA PHE A 15 12.29 -12.10 5.03
C PHE A 15 11.79 -10.87 5.76
N GLU A 16 12.65 -10.23 6.55
CA GLU A 16 12.41 -8.89 7.05
C GLU A 16 13.00 -7.89 6.06
N HIS A 17 12.14 -7.23 5.29
CA HIS A 17 12.57 -6.20 4.35
C HIS A 17 13.01 -4.94 5.12
N THR A 18 14.25 -4.52 4.91
CA THR A 18 14.85 -3.38 5.61
C THR A 18 14.31 -2.04 5.13
N ILE A 19 13.91 -1.96 3.86
CA ILE A 19 13.36 -0.74 3.28
C ILE A 19 11.88 -0.65 3.64
N ARG A 20 11.50 0.45 4.29
CA ARG A 20 10.11 0.81 4.61
C ARG A 20 9.81 2.18 4.01
N ARG A 21 8.54 2.43 3.66
CA ARG A 21 8.09 3.70 3.11
C ARG A 21 6.84 4.16 3.84
N THR A 22 6.87 5.38 4.37
CA THR A 22 5.69 6.02 4.94
C THR A 22 4.69 6.32 3.84
N VAL A 23 3.46 5.88 4.01
CA VAL A 23 2.35 6.22 3.12
C VAL A 23 1.85 7.61 3.47
N THR A 24 1.65 8.44 2.44
CA THR A 24 1.15 9.80 2.54
C THR A 24 -0.10 9.96 1.67
N GLU A 25 -0.83 11.06 1.81
CA GLU A 25 -1.98 11.37 0.96
C GLU A 25 -1.62 11.37 -0.53
N ALA A 26 -0.41 11.84 -0.88
CA ALA A 26 0.06 11.87 -2.26
C ALA A 26 0.11 10.46 -2.90
N ASP A 27 0.36 9.43 -2.10
CA ASP A 27 0.40 8.05 -2.56
C ASP A 27 -0.97 7.51 -2.93
N ASN A 28 -1.97 7.85 -2.11
CA ASN A 28 -3.35 7.44 -2.33
C ASN A 28 -3.91 8.12 -3.60
N VAL A 29 -3.65 9.42 -3.77
CA VAL A 29 -4.03 10.18 -4.97
C VAL A 29 -3.34 9.63 -6.22
N LEU A 30 -2.02 9.40 -6.16
CA LEU A 30 -1.25 8.89 -7.30
C LEU A 30 -1.75 7.51 -7.72
N PHE A 31 -1.91 6.58 -6.78
CA PHE A 31 -2.35 5.23 -7.08
C PHE A 31 -3.78 5.18 -7.64
N THR A 32 -4.68 5.97 -7.06
CA THR A 32 -6.05 6.14 -7.53
C THR A 32 -6.08 6.64 -8.98
N ALA A 33 -5.27 7.66 -9.31
CA ALA A 33 -5.19 8.21 -10.66
C ALA A 33 -4.61 7.20 -11.67
N MET A 34 -3.53 6.50 -11.32
CA MET A 34 -2.90 5.51 -12.20
C MET A 34 -3.85 4.35 -12.52
N THR A 35 -4.59 3.87 -11.52
CA THR A 35 -5.48 2.72 -11.65
C THR A 35 -6.88 3.07 -12.12
N HIS A 36 -7.20 4.36 -12.26
CA HIS A 36 -8.55 4.86 -12.59
C HIS A 36 -9.63 4.31 -11.63
N ASN A 37 -9.33 4.28 -10.33
CA ASN A 37 -10.26 3.85 -9.30
C ASN A 37 -10.82 5.04 -8.48
N PRO A 38 -11.93 5.68 -8.89
CA PRO A 38 -12.44 6.88 -8.24
C PRO A 38 -13.32 6.58 -7.01
N ALA A 39 -13.13 5.45 -6.32
CA ALA A 39 -13.95 5.11 -5.16
C ALA A 39 -13.84 6.23 -4.09
N PRO A 40 -14.96 6.74 -3.55
CA PRO A 40 -14.96 7.88 -2.62
C PRO A 40 -14.08 7.66 -1.39
N LEU A 41 -13.92 6.39 -0.99
CA LEU A 41 -13.10 6.02 0.16
C LEU A 41 -11.63 6.44 0.05
N HIS A 42 -11.11 6.69 -1.16
CA HIS A 42 -9.73 7.11 -1.39
C HIS A 42 -9.57 8.63 -1.56
N LEU A 43 -10.66 9.36 -1.86
CA LEU A 43 -10.57 10.74 -2.36
C LEU A 43 -11.46 11.72 -1.59
N ASP A 44 -12.50 11.26 -0.92
CA ASP A 44 -13.50 12.09 -0.26
C ASP A 44 -13.38 12.00 1.27
N GLU A 45 -12.79 13.03 1.86
CA GLU A 45 -12.61 13.15 3.31
C GLU A 45 -13.95 13.28 4.04
N GLU A 46 -14.92 13.99 3.45
CA GLU A 46 -16.24 14.18 4.09
C GLU A 46 -17.03 12.87 4.09
N TYR A 47 -16.96 12.10 3.01
CA TYR A 47 -17.52 10.76 2.95
C TYR A 47 -16.93 9.85 4.04
N MET A 48 -15.61 9.90 4.24
CA MET A 48 -14.91 8.98 5.15
C MET A 48 -15.16 9.24 6.63
N LYS A 49 -15.51 10.47 7.04
CA LYS A 49 -15.84 10.81 8.45
C LYS A 49 -16.97 9.96 9.04
N GLY A 50 -17.90 9.49 8.21
CA GLY A 50 -19.04 8.66 8.64
C GLY A 50 -18.75 7.15 8.65
N THR A 51 -17.55 6.74 8.24
CA THR A 51 -17.15 5.33 8.14
C THR A 51 -16.35 4.88 9.37
N GLU A 52 -16.11 3.58 9.51
CA GLU A 52 -15.24 3.04 10.57
C GLU A 52 -13.77 3.51 10.46
N PHE A 53 -13.36 4.03 9.30
CA PHE A 53 -12.00 4.46 9.02
C PHE A 53 -11.75 5.95 9.35
N GLY A 54 -12.79 6.79 9.31
CA GLY A 54 -12.75 8.20 9.75
C GLY A 54 -12.07 9.21 8.83
N ALA A 55 -11.12 8.80 7.97
CA ALA A 55 -10.39 9.66 7.02
C ALA A 55 -10.00 8.87 5.75
N ARG A 56 -9.68 9.58 4.66
CA ARG A 56 -9.24 8.96 3.39
C ARG A 56 -7.75 8.66 3.31
#